data_AF-R4LXA4-F1
#
_entry.id   AF-R4LXA4-F1
#
_cell.length_a   1.000
_cell.length_b   1.000
_cell.length_c   1.000
_cell.angle_alpha   90.00
_cell.angle_beta   90.00
_cell.angle_gamma   90.00
#
_symmetry.space_group_name_H-M   'P 1'
#
loop_
_entity.id
_entity.type
_entity.pdbx_description
1 polymer ?
#
loop_
_entity_poly.entity_id
_entity_poly.type
_entity_poly.pdbx_seq_one_letter_code
_entity_poly.pdbx_strand_id
1 'polypeptide(L)'
;MSPRHFIRTFRATFGETPHRYLQRRRVERAMFLLRESSQSVTQVCMSVGFSSLGTFSRTFHAILGESPSAYRKRAVPSYVPSCFGMAYMRPVSSGDMSLLDKHGGDAGR
;
A
#
# COMPACT_ATOMS: atom_id res chain seq x y z
N MET A 1 -2.35 -21.31 12.12
CA MET A 1 -3.53 -20.47 12.43
C MET A 1 -4.68 -20.85 11.50
N SER A 2 -5.90 -21.04 12.00
CA SER A 2 -7.05 -21.37 11.14
C SER A 2 -7.60 -20.12 10.42
N PRO A 3 -8.24 -20.27 9.24
CA PRO A 3 -8.80 -19.13 8.50
C PRO A 3 -9.80 -18.28 9.30
N ARG A 4 -10.63 -18.93 10.13
CA ARG A 4 -11.61 -18.23 10.98
C ARG A 4 -10.93 -17.41 12.07
N HIS A 5 -9.89 -17.97 12.71
CA HIS A 5 -9.12 -17.25 13.71
C HIS A 5 -8.43 -16.04 13.07
N PHE A 6 -7.82 -16.21 11.89
CA PHE A 6 -7.20 -15.12 11.16
C PHE A 6 -8.17 -13.98 10.86
N ILE A 7 -9.35 -14.28 10.29
CA ILE A 7 -10.34 -13.26 9.94
C ILE A 7 -10.79 -12.48 11.18
N ARG A 8 -11.01 -13.17 12.31
CA ARG A 8 -11.42 -12.52 13.57
C ARG A 8 -10.32 -11.60 14.11
N THR A 9 -9.09 -12.11 14.21
CA THR A 9 -7.96 -11.33 14.73
C THR A 9 -7.64 -10.15 13.80
N PHE A 10 -7.64 -10.36 12.49
CA PHE A 10 -7.42 -9.31 11.51
C PHE A 10 -8.46 -8.20 11.63
N ARG A 11 -9.75 -8.56 11.71
CA ARG A 11 -10.83 -7.57 11.86
C ARG A 11 -10.74 -6.84 13.19
N ALA A 12 -10.34 -7.51 14.27
CA ALA A 12 -10.10 -6.85 15.56
C ALA A 12 -8.95 -5.83 15.49
N THR A 13 -7.91 -6.10 14.70
CA THR A 13 -6.76 -5.19 14.55
C THR A 13 -7.00 -4.06 13.55
N PHE A 14 -7.64 -4.33 12.41
CA PHE A 14 -7.75 -3.38 11.28
C PHE A 14 -9.16 -2.81 11.07
N GLY A 15 -10.16 -3.27 11.80
CA GLY A 15 -11.55 -2.80 11.71
C GLY A 15 -12.34 -3.31 10.49
N GLU A 16 -11.69 -3.97 9.53
CA GLU A 16 -12.30 -4.49 8.31
C GLU A 16 -11.90 -5.94 8.00
N THR A 17 -12.57 -6.57 7.03
CA THR A 17 -12.22 -7.93 6.61
C THR A 17 -10.93 -7.93 5.78
N PRO A 18 -10.13 -9.01 5.81
CA PRO A 18 -8.89 -9.09 5.03
C PRO A 18 -9.08 -8.80 3.54
N HIS A 19 -10.19 -9.26 2.96
CA HIS A 19 -10.50 -9.00 1.55
C HIS A 19 -10.73 -7.51 1.26
N ARG A 20 -11.54 -6.81 2.06
CA ARG A 20 -11.78 -5.36 1.86
C ARG A 20 -10.51 -4.55 2.04
N TYR A 21 -9.72 -4.90 3.05
CA TYR A 21 -8.41 -4.30 3.29
C TYR A 21 -7.51 -4.44 2.06
N LEU A 22 -7.36 -5.67 1.54
CA LEU A 22 -6.50 -5.91 0.38
C LEU A 22 -6.96 -5.14 -0.86
N GLN A 23 -8.28 -5.10 -1.14
CA GLN A 23 -8.80 -4.33 -2.27
C GLN A 23 -8.47 -2.84 -2.14
N ARG A 24 -8.63 -2.27 -0.94
CA ARG A 24 -8.27 -0.88 -0.66
C ARG A 24 -6.77 -0.63 -0.85
N ARG A 25 -5.90 -1.48 -0.30
CA ARG A 25 -4.44 -1.36 -0.47
C ARG A 25 -4.01 -1.46 -1.94
N ARG A 26 -4.65 -2.33 -2.73
CA ARG A 26 -4.39 -2.43 -4.17
C ARG A 26 -4.81 -1.17 -4.93
N VAL A 27 -5.96 -0.60 -4.59
CA VAL A 27 -6.43 0.67 -5.18
C VAL A 27 -5.51 1.83 -4.79
N GLU A 28 -5.09 1.93 -3.53
CA GLU A 28 -4.10 2.92 -3.07
C GLU A 28 -2.79 2.81 -3.86
N ARG A 29 -2.29 1.59 -4.10
CA ARG A 29 -1.10 1.39 -4.93
C ARG A 29 -1.35 1.77 -6.39
N ALA A 30 -2.54 1.48 -6.92
CA ALA A 30 -2.92 1.87 -8.28
C ALA A 30 -2.95 3.39 -8.43
N MET A 31 -3.50 4.13 -7.46
CA MET A 31 -3.50 5.58 -7.43
C MET A 31 -2.09 6.16 -7.53
N PHE A 32 -1.12 5.57 -6.81
CA PHE A 32 0.28 5.95 -6.91
C PHE A 32 0.82 5.72 -8.34
N LEU A 33 0.67 4.51 -8.88
CA LEU A 33 1.18 4.19 -10.23
C LEU A 33 0.51 5.01 -11.33
N LEU A 34 -0.78 5.33 -11.18
CA LEU A 34 -1.52 6.16 -12.13
C LEU A 34 -1.00 7.61 -12.15
N ARG A 35 -0.52 8.12 -11.01
CA ARG A 35 0.06 9.46 -10.85
C ARG A 35 1.52 9.53 -11.30
N GLU A 36 2.31 8.54 -10.89
CA GLU A 36 3.77 8.64 -10.89
C GLU A 36 4.43 7.90 -12.07
N SER A 37 3.65 7.24 -12.92
CA SER A 37 4.19 6.45 -14.04
C SER A 37 3.39 6.61 -15.33
N SER A 38 4.04 6.31 -16.45
CA SER A 38 3.46 6.28 -17.80
C SER A 38 2.81 4.95 -18.17
N GLN A 39 2.74 3.98 -17.25
CA GLN A 39 2.16 2.64 -17.50
C GLN A 39 0.71 2.74 -17.99
N SER A 40 0.25 1.88 -18.90
CA SER A 40 -1.17 1.84 -19.27
C SER A 40 -2.06 1.42 -18.08
N VAL A 41 -3.35 1.76 -18.11
CA VAL A 41 -4.30 1.35 -17.05
C VAL A 41 -4.34 -0.17 -16.89
N THR A 42 -4.23 -0.91 -18.00
CA THR A 42 -4.15 -2.37 -17.99
C THR A 42 -2.87 -2.86 -17.31
N GLN A 43 -1.72 -2.25 -17.58
CA GLN A 43 -0.47 -2.60 -16.90
C GLN A 43 -0.54 -2.34 -15.39
N VAL A 44 -1.13 -1.21 -14.98
CA VAL A 44 -1.36 -0.90 -13.56
C VAL A 44 -2.27 -1.95 -12.90
N CYS A 45 -3.38 -2.32 -13.57
CA CYS A 45 -4.30 -3.36 -13.11
C CYS A 45 -3.57 -4.67 -12.76
N MET A 46 -2.72 -5.16 -13.69
CA MET A 46 -1.94 -6.38 -13.46
C MET A 46 -0.88 -6.18 -12.37
N SER A 47 -0.21 -5.02 -12.35
CA SER A 47 0.85 -4.70 -11.39
C SER A 47 0.36 -4.64 -9.93
N VAL A 48 -0.91 -4.30 -9.71
CA VAL A 48 -1.52 -4.29 -8.38
C VAL A 48 -2.28 -5.59 -8.06
N GLY A 49 -2.15 -6.61 -8.90
CA GLY A 49 -2.62 -7.98 -8.61
C GLY A 49 -4.10 -8.26 -8.90
N PHE A 50 -4.74 -7.47 -9.77
CA PHE A 50 -6.03 -7.88 -10.37
C PHE A 50 -5.78 -8.74 -11.61
N SER A 51 -6.63 -9.75 -11.80
CA SER A 51 -6.58 -10.63 -12.98
C SER A 51 -7.38 -10.10 -14.17
N SER A 52 -8.21 -9.06 -13.98
CA SER A 52 -9.00 -8.47 -15.05
C SER A 52 -9.24 -6.96 -14.87
N LEU A 53 -9.20 -6.26 -16.01
CA LEU A 53 -9.43 -4.81 -16.07
C LEU A 53 -10.85 -4.43 -15.62
N GLY A 54 -11.85 -5.26 -15.92
CA GLY A 54 -13.24 -5.00 -15.52
C GLY A 54 -13.44 -5.04 -14.00
N THR A 55 -12.88 -6.05 -13.31
CA THR A 55 -12.95 -6.12 -11.85
C THR A 55 -12.18 -4.98 -11.21
N PHE A 56 -10.96 -4.71 -11.69
CA PHE A 56 -10.17 -3.56 -11.24
C PHE A 56 -10.95 -2.24 -11.37
N SER A 57 -11.53 -1.97 -12.54
CA SER A 57 -12.20 -0.70 -12.81
C SER A 57 -13.44 -0.51 -11.92
N ARG A 58 -14.23 -1.56 -11.71
CA ARG A 58 -15.38 -1.52 -10.78
C ARG A 58 -14.94 -1.31 -9.34
N THR A 59 -13.92 -2.03 -8.87
CA THR A 59 -13.41 -1.88 -7.50
C THR A 59 -12.80 -0.50 -7.27
N PHE A 60 -12.03 0.00 -8.23
CA PHE A 60 -11.44 1.35 -8.18
C PHE A 60 -12.53 2.41 -8.09
N HIS A 61 -13.54 2.35 -8.96
CA HIS A 61 -14.68 3.27 -8.93
C HIS A 61 -15.50 3.15 -7.65
N ALA A 62 -15.75 1.94 -7.14
CA ALA A 62 -16.48 1.75 -5.89
C ALA A 62 -15.75 2.36 -4.67
N ILE A 63 -14.42 2.46 -4.72
CA ILE A 63 -13.61 3.02 -3.62
C ILE A 63 -13.39 4.53 -3.79
N LEU A 64 -13.20 5.04 -5.01
CA LEU A 64 -12.78 6.42 -5.27
C LEU A 64 -13.84 7.30 -5.95
N GLY A 65 -14.95 6.72 -6.41
CA GLY A 65 -16.04 7.43 -7.07
C GLY A 65 -15.78 7.80 -8.55
N GLU A 66 -14.63 7.45 -9.12
CA GLU A 66 -14.29 7.73 -10.51
C GLU A 66 -13.50 6.59 -11.17
N SER A 67 -13.39 6.59 -12.51
CA SER A 67 -12.63 5.57 -13.23
C SER A 67 -11.11 5.78 -13.11
N PRO A 68 -10.28 4.72 -13.26
CA PRO A 68 -8.82 4.85 -13.23
C PRO A 68 -8.27 5.87 -14.24
N SER A 69 -8.86 5.93 -15.44
CA SER A 69 -8.47 6.86 -16.49
C SER A 69 -8.83 8.31 -16.16
N ALA A 70 -10.01 8.54 -15.56
CA ALA A 70 -10.42 9.86 -15.10
C ALA A 70 -9.50 10.35 -13.96
N TYR A 71 -9.24 9.46 -12.99
CA TYR A 71 -8.31 9.73 -11.90
C TYR A 71 -6.93 10.15 -12.43
N ARG A 72 -6.36 9.41 -13.39
CA ARG A 72 -5.06 9.76 -13.99
C ARG A 72 -5.05 11.15 -14.63
N LYS A 73 -6.09 11.50 -15.39
CA LYS A 73 -6.16 12.82 -16.06
C LYS A 73 -6.19 13.97 -15.05
N ARG A 74 -6.81 13.75 -13.90
CA ARG A 74 -6.99 14.75 -12.84
C ARG A 74 -5.80 14.83 -11.89
N ALA A 75 -5.13 13.71 -11.66
CA ALA A 75 -4.16 13.60 -10.59
C ALA A 75 -2.81 14.21 -11.00
N VAL A 76 -2.25 15.04 -10.11
CA VAL A 76 -0.91 15.59 -10.25
C VAL A 76 0.13 14.69 -9.56
N PRO A 77 1.36 14.59 -10.08
CA PRO A 77 2.46 13.93 -9.38
C PRO A 77 2.65 14.54 -7.98
N SER A 78 2.94 13.70 -7.00
CA SER A 78 3.19 14.20 -5.64
C SER A 78 4.64 14.65 -5.52
N TYR A 79 4.87 15.96 -5.40
CA TYR A 79 6.20 16.47 -5.06
C TYR A 79 6.41 16.39 -3.55
N VAL A 80 7.22 15.42 -3.11
CA VAL A 80 7.77 15.41 -1.76
C VAL A 80 8.97 16.36 -1.75
N PRO A 81 8.99 17.42 -0.91
CA PRO A 81 10.16 18.28 -0.85
C PRO A 81 11.42 17.49 -0.53
N SER A 82 12.53 17.88 -1.14
CA SER A 82 13.81 17.17 -1.01
C SER A 82 14.26 16.99 0.44
N CYS A 83 13.95 17.94 1.34
CA CYS A 83 14.27 17.81 2.77
C CYS A 83 13.54 16.65 3.45
N PHE A 84 12.27 16.39 3.10
CA PHE A 84 11.53 15.22 3.59
C PHE A 84 12.14 13.94 3.01
N GLY A 85 12.42 13.93 1.71
CA GLY A 85 13.12 12.81 1.06
C GLY A 85 14.44 12.48 1.75
N MET A 86 15.27 13.48 2.01
CA MET A 86 16.55 13.33 2.71
C MET A 86 16.38 12.86 4.16
N ALA A 87 15.36 13.34 4.88
CA ALA A 87 15.09 12.89 6.24
C ALA A 87 14.65 11.41 6.28
N TYR A 88 13.73 11.01 5.40
CA TYR A 88 13.22 9.63 5.33
C TYR A 88 14.24 8.64 4.75
N MET A 89 15.09 9.08 3.83
CA MET A 89 16.11 8.25 3.19
C MET A 89 17.50 8.47 3.81
N ARG A 90 17.58 9.09 4.99
CA ARG A 90 18.85 9.35 5.66
C ARG A 90 19.59 8.03 5.85
N PRO A 91 20.80 7.85 5.27
CA PRO A 91 21.57 6.64 5.49
C PRO A 91 21.87 6.52 6.99
N VAL A 92 21.48 5.40 7.60
CA VAL A 92 21.98 5.07 8.93
C VAL A 92 23.48 4.86 8.80
N SER A 93 24.26 5.70 9.48
CA SER A 93 25.71 5.50 9.51
C SER A 93 25.99 4.15 10.19
N SER A 94 26.95 3.39 9.69
CA SER A 94 27.25 2.03 10.16
C SER A 94 27.55 1.92 11.67
N GLY A 95 27.75 3.05 12.38
CA GLY A 95 27.87 3.10 13.84
C GLY A 95 26.55 3.03 14.62
N ASP A 96 25.39 3.18 13.98
CA ASP A 96 24.06 3.14 14.63
C ASP A 96 23.40 1.74 14.59
N MET A 97 23.99 0.75 13.90
CA MET A 97 23.39 -0.59 13.82
C MET A 97 23.48 -1.36 15.15
N SER A 98 24.36 -0.95 16.08
CA SER A 98 24.49 -1.59 17.41
C SER A 98 23.41 -1.20 18.43
N LEU A 99 22.51 -0.27 18.09
CA LEU A 99 21.41 0.15 18.97
C LEU A 99 20.08 -0.54 18.67
N LEU A 100 19.95 -1.20 17.51
CA LEU A 100 18.74 -1.97 17.15
C LEU A 100 18.79 -3.44 17.62
N ASP A 101 19.93 -3.90 18.15
CA ASP A 101 20.13 -5.28 18.62
C ASP A 101 19.85 -5.48 20.14
N LYS A 102 19.28 -4.49 20.83
CA LYS A 102 19.11 -4.53 22.30
C LYS A 102 17.69 -4.77 22.82
N HIS A 103 16.76 -5.33 22.04
CA HIS A 103 15.44 -5.75 22.54
C HIS A 103 15.09 -7.20 22.15
N GLY A 104 16.06 -8.10 22.32
CA GLY A 104 15.85 -9.55 22.28
C GLY A 104 16.40 -10.20 23.54
N GLY A 105 15.57 -10.38 24.57
CA GLY A 105 15.85 -11.26 25.70
C GLY A 105 15.62 -10.65 27.07
N ASP A 106 14.37 -10.62 27.52
CA ASP A 106 14.09 -11.02 28.91
C ASP A 106 13.11 -12.19 28.87
N ALA A 107 13.63 -13.33 29.29
CA ALA A 107 12.96 -14.60 29.37
C ALA A 107 12.63 -14.85 30.84
N GLY A 108 11.37 -15.14 31.11
CA GLY A 108 10.98 -16.05 32.18
C GLY A 108 11.23 -15.60 33.61
N ARG A 109 10.13 -15.28 34.29
CA ARG A 109 9.84 -15.93 35.56
C ARG A 109 8.35 -16.20 35.69
#